data_AF-A0A2R6I711-F1
#
_entry.id   AF-A0A2R6I711-F1
#
_cell.length_a   1.000
_cell.length_b   1.000
_cell.length_c   1.000
_cell.angle_alpha   90.00
_cell.angle_beta   90.00
_cell.angle_gamma   90.00
#
_symmetry.space_group_name_H-M   'P 1'
#
loop_
_entity.id
_entity.type
_entity.pdbx_description
1 polymer ?
#
loop_
_entity_poly.entity_id
_entity_poly.type
_entity_poly.pdbx_seq_one_letter_code
_entity_poly.pdbx_strand_id
1 'polypeptide(L)'
;MKAVLERLQGTDSVETARTVAAVARENRVSVLAAGLAYHAFNSLIPAAILAVLLVSVFDGVPALLDLFSTATGVRTDQFVEPVRRATSESAGQLRAVVIAGVVLVWSSGRLFEAVQRTFTEMYDSEPYASLVEKLRDIVVAAASILVGTLLVTALGTWLVYATDEWFLRLLAPPLLLVALTLVFLPMYYLFPRKPVSLREAVPGAAFAAAVWVVSAISFSLYASTAESVELYGVAGGVLLLLSWMYVVGLAFPLGTILNAVAAEADHDLEAPD
;
A
#
# COMPACT_ATOMS: atom_id res chain seq x y z
N MET A 1 -17.30 -16.36 8.86
CA MET A 1 -17.20 -16.45 7.37
C MET A 1 -18.23 -17.39 6.75
N LYS A 2 -18.06 -18.73 6.67
CA LYS A 2 -19.04 -19.65 6.04
C LYS A 2 -20.49 -19.45 6.52
N ALA A 3 -20.71 -19.40 7.83
CA ALA A 3 -22.05 -19.19 8.41
C ALA A 3 -22.65 -17.80 8.17
N VAL A 4 -21.86 -16.81 7.74
CA VAL A 4 -22.32 -15.45 7.37
C VAL A 4 -22.62 -15.40 5.87
N LEU A 5 -21.81 -16.08 5.05
CA LEU A 5 -22.03 -16.24 3.61
C LEU A 5 -23.33 -17.01 3.34
N GLU A 6 -23.60 -18.09 4.09
CA GLU A 6 -24.86 -18.85 4.01
C GLU A 6 -26.12 -18.04 4.38
N ARG A 7 -25.98 -16.95 5.13
CA ARG A 7 -27.11 -16.16 5.65
C ARG A 7 -27.54 -14.99 4.76
N LEU A 8 -26.77 -14.63 3.74
CA LEU A 8 -26.96 -13.40 2.96
C LEU A 8 -26.98 -13.71 1.44
N GLN A 9 -27.88 -14.61 1.06
CA GLN A 9 -28.06 -15.12 -0.30
C GLN A 9 -28.89 -14.17 -1.17
N GLY A 10 -28.21 -13.45 -2.05
CA GLY A 10 -28.80 -12.77 -3.19
C GLY A 10 -27.80 -11.88 -3.94
N THR A 11 -28.03 -11.76 -5.25
CA THR A 11 -27.09 -11.24 -6.25
C THR A 11 -27.13 -9.72 -6.42
N ASP A 12 -27.69 -8.99 -5.45
CA ASP A 12 -27.78 -7.54 -5.56
C ASP A 12 -26.44 -6.88 -5.15
N SER A 13 -26.03 -5.83 -5.86
CA SER A 13 -24.80 -5.07 -5.52
C SER A 13 -24.82 -4.54 -4.09
N VAL A 14 -26.03 -4.23 -3.59
CA VAL A 14 -26.31 -3.84 -2.22
C VAL A 14 -26.09 -4.99 -1.24
N GLU A 15 -26.41 -6.22 -1.63
CA GLU A 15 -26.24 -7.41 -0.81
C GLU A 15 -24.77 -7.81 -0.71
N THR A 16 -24.03 -7.78 -1.82
CA THR A 16 -22.57 -7.96 -1.81
C THR A 16 -21.90 -6.95 -0.87
N ALA A 17 -22.27 -5.68 -0.96
CA ALA A 17 -21.74 -4.63 -0.07
C ALA A 17 -22.07 -4.88 1.41
N ARG A 18 -23.30 -5.35 1.71
CA ARG A 18 -23.70 -5.73 3.08
C ARG A 18 -22.90 -6.92 3.59
N THR A 19 -22.71 -7.94 2.76
CA THR A 19 -21.92 -9.13 3.11
C THR A 19 -20.47 -8.77 3.37
N VAL A 20 -19.84 -7.98 2.48
CA VAL A 20 -18.47 -7.47 2.70
C VAL A 20 -18.39 -6.68 4.02
N ALA A 21 -19.35 -5.79 4.29
CA ALA A 21 -19.36 -5.00 5.52
C ALA A 21 -19.57 -5.86 6.78
N ALA A 22 -20.37 -6.92 6.71
CA ALA A 22 -20.59 -7.85 7.82
C ALA A 22 -19.33 -8.67 8.10
N VAL A 23 -18.73 -9.26 7.06
CA VAL A 23 -17.48 -10.04 7.15
C VAL A 23 -16.32 -9.17 7.64
N ALA A 24 -16.23 -7.92 7.20
CA ALA A 24 -15.20 -6.99 7.66
C ALA A 24 -15.30 -6.68 9.15
N ARG A 25 -16.51 -6.58 9.71
CA ARG A 25 -16.73 -6.39 11.15
C ARG A 25 -16.40 -7.64 11.95
N GLU A 26 -16.84 -8.81 11.46
CA GLU A 26 -16.56 -10.10 12.11
C GLU A 26 -15.05 -10.33 12.26
N ASN A 27 -14.29 -10.02 11.20
CA ASN A 27 -12.83 -10.16 11.17
C ASN A 27 -12.05 -8.97 11.75
N ARG A 28 -12.74 -7.99 12.36
CA ARG A 28 -12.11 -6.80 12.97
C ARG A 28 -11.10 -6.12 12.05
N VAL A 29 -11.47 -5.92 10.78
CA VAL A 29 -10.59 -5.38 9.73
C VAL A 29 -9.94 -4.05 10.12
N SER A 30 -10.62 -3.21 10.90
CA SER A 30 -10.03 -1.98 11.44
C SER A 30 -8.81 -2.24 12.33
N VAL A 31 -8.86 -3.28 13.17
CA VAL A 31 -7.72 -3.65 14.04
C VAL A 31 -6.57 -4.19 13.19
N LEU A 32 -6.86 -5.00 12.18
CA LEU A 32 -5.85 -5.48 11.23
C LEU A 32 -5.18 -4.31 10.49
N ALA A 33 -5.97 -3.38 9.97
CA ALA A 33 -5.47 -2.19 9.28
C ALA A 33 -4.61 -1.28 10.18
N ALA A 34 -4.97 -1.15 11.46
CA ALA A 34 -4.13 -0.43 12.43
C ALA A 34 -2.77 -1.09 12.64
N GLY A 35 -2.72 -2.43 12.72
CA GLY A 35 -1.46 -3.18 12.79
C GLY A 35 -0.62 -3.04 11.53
N LEU A 36 -1.25 -3.09 10.34
CA LEU A 36 -0.59 -2.82 9.06
C LEU A 36 0.01 -1.42 9.03
N ALA A 37 -0.77 -0.40 9.40
CA ALA A 37 -0.31 0.99 9.45
C ALA A 37 0.87 1.18 10.39
N TYR A 38 0.83 0.58 11.58
CA TYR A 38 1.93 0.64 12.55
C TYR A 38 3.23 0.05 11.97
N HIS A 39 3.18 -1.18 11.45
CA HIS A 39 4.37 -1.83 10.91
C HIS A 39 4.90 -1.14 9.65
N ALA A 40 3.99 -0.66 8.80
CA ALA A 40 4.36 0.10 7.61
C ALA A 40 5.02 1.43 7.99
N PHE A 41 4.47 2.19 8.94
CA PHE A 41 5.09 3.43 9.44
C PHE A 41 6.47 3.15 10.06
N ASN A 42 6.58 2.11 10.88
CA ASN A 42 7.84 1.73 11.53
C ASN A 42 8.91 1.25 10.52
N SER A 43 8.49 0.75 9.35
CA SER A 43 9.39 0.42 8.24
C SER A 43 9.79 1.65 7.42
N LEU A 44 8.89 2.62 7.27
CA LEU A 44 9.07 3.78 6.39
C LEU A 44 10.19 4.70 6.87
N ILE A 45 10.27 4.96 8.18
CA ILE A 45 11.27 5.88 8.74
C ILE A 45 12.70 5.35 8.52
N PRO A 46 13.05 4.10 8.90
CA PRO A 46 14.34 3.51 8.57
C PRO A 46 14.61 3.42 7.06
N ALA A 47 13.58 3.08 6.26
CA ALA A 47 13.73 3.02 4.81
C ALA A 47 14.10 4.38 4.21
N ALA A 48 13.47 5.47 4.67
CA ALA A 48 13.77 6.82 4.23
C ALA A 48 15.21 7.22 4.58
N ILE A 49 15.68 6.91 5.79
CA ILE A 49 17.07 7.16 6.20
C ILE A 49 18.03 6.41 5.27
N LEU A 50 17.83 5.10 5.09
CA LEU A 50 18.69 4.29 4.23
C LEU A 50 18.66 4.75 2.77
N ALA A 51 17.49 5.17 2.27
CA ALA A 51 17.35 5.71 0.92
C ALA A 51 18.13 7.02 0.75
N VAL A 52 18.02 7.96 1.69
CA VAL A 52 18.81 9.21 1.67
C VAL A 52 20.31 8.91 1.70
N LEU A 53 20.74 7.99 2.56
CA LEU A 53 22.15 7.58 2.63
C LEU A 53 22.62 6.95 1.33
N LEU A 54 21.82 6.06 0.73
CA LEU A 54 22.12 5.46 -0.57
C LEU A 54 22.24 6.51 -1.67
N VAL A 55 21.29 7.45 -1.75
CA VAL A 55 21.29 8.54 -2.73
C VAL A 55 22.48 9.49 -2.51
N SER A 56 22.91 9.70 -1.26
CA SER A 56 24.06 10.54 -0.93
C SER A 56 25.39 9.99 -1.45
N VAL A 57 25.52 8.66 -1.60
CA VAL A 57 26.70 8.02 -2.20
C VAL A 57 26.90 8.45 -3.66
N PHE A 58 25.83 8.86 -4.34
CA PHE A 58 25.82 9.31 -5.73
C PHE A 58 25.62 10.82 -5.88
N ASP A 59 25.79 11.60 -4.81
CA ASP A 59 25.54 13.05 -4.76
C ASP A 59 24.12 13.47 -5.21
N GLY A 60 23.14 12.55 -5.11
CA GLY A 60 21.78 12.74 -5.65
C GLY A 60 20.78 13.41 -4.70
N VAL A 61 21.19 13.78 -3.47
CA VAL A 61 20.29 14.34 -2.45
C VAL A 61 19.57 15.61 -2.93
N PRO A 62 20.24 16.58 -3.60
CA PRO A 62 19.55 17.76 -4.12
C PRO A 62 18.42 17.40 -5.10
N ALA A 63 18.66 16.47 -6.01
CA ALA A 63 17.66 16.00 -6.98
C ALA A 63 16.48 15.29 -6.29
N LEU A 64 16.76 14.52 -5.23
CA LEU A 64 15.72 13.87 -4.43
C LEU A 64 14.81 14.90 -3.72
N LEU A 65 15.40 15.93 -3.12
CA LEU A 65 14.64 16.99 -2.44
C LEU A 65 13.83 17.84 -3.43
N ASP A 66 14.38 18.11 -4.60
CA ASP A 66 13.68 18.83 -5.67
C ASP A 66 12.49 18.04 -6.22
N LEU A 67 12.69 16.73 -6.45
CA LEU A 67 11.63 15.81 -6.85
C LEU A 67 10.53 15.74 -5.78
N PHE A 68 10.91 15.62 -4.49
CA PHE A 68 9.94 15.57 -3.40
C PHE A 68 9.15 16.88 -3.29
N SER A 69 9.81 18.03 -3.40
CA SER A 69 9.13 19.33 -3.35
C SER A 69 8.16 19.50 -4.52
N THR A 70 8.58 19.09 -5.72
CA THR A 70 7.74 19.12 -6.92
C THR A 70 6.54 18.19 -6.80
N ALA A 71 6.73 16.98 -6.25
CA ALA A 71 5.68 15.98 -6.15
C ALA A 71 4.65 16.28 -5.05
N THR A 72 5.08 16.93 -3.96
CA THR A 72 4.24 17.13 -2.76
C THR A 72 3.82 18.58 -2.52
N GLY A 73 4.47 19.54 -3.19
CA GLY A 73 4.33 20.96 -2.88
C GLY A 73 4.95 21.37 -1.54
N VAL A 74 5.53 20.43 -0.79
CA VAL A 74 6.13 20.69 0.53
C VAL A 74 7.51 21.30 0.36
N ARG A 75 7.77 22.38 1.11
CA ARG A 75 9.11 22.99 1.17
C ARG A 75 10.09 22.05 1.87
N THR A 76 11.24 21.84 1.24
CA THR A 76 12.26 20.90 1.69
C THR A 76 13.40 21.53 2.48
N ASP A 77 13.40 22.85 2.64
CA ASP A 77 14.38 23.62 3.40
C ASP A 77 14.56 23.10 4.84
N GLN A 78 13.47 22.72 5.49
CA GLN A 78 13.49 22.11 6.83
C GLN A 78 14.21 20.74 6.90
N PHE A 79 14.36 20.03 5.79
CA PHE A 79 14.99 18.70 5.73
C PHE A 79 16.47 18.74 5.34
N VAL A 80 16.95 19.82 4.70
CA VAL A 80 18.33 19.93 4.18
C VAL A 80 19.37 19.76 5.29
N GLU A 81 19.22 20.48 6.40
CA GLU A 81 20.18 20.48 7.50
C GLU A 81 20.23 19.13 8.24
N PRO A 82 19.10 18.51 8.63
CA PRO A 82 19.08 17.13 9.16
C PRO A 82 19.71 16.10 8.22
N VAL A 83 19.39 16.17 6.92
CA VAL A 83 19.94 15.24 5.92
C VAL A 83 21.45 15.41 5.80
N ARG A 84 21.95 16.65 5.73
CA ARG A 84 23.40 16.91 5.65
C ARG A 84 24.14 16.37 6.87
N ARG A 85 23.60 16.56 8.08
CA ARG A 85 24.22 16.00 9.30
C ARG A 85 24.23 14.47 9.27
N ALA A 86 23.13 13.86 8.83
CA ALA A 86 23.02 12.40 8.73
C ALA A 86 24.00 11.79 7.73
N THR A 87 24.40 12.53 6.69
CA THR A 87 25.36 12.09 5.68
C THR A 87 26.82 12.46 5.99
N SER A 88 27.08 13.43 6.88
CA SER A 88 28.45 13.91 7.16
C SER A 88 29.17 13.21 8.33
N GLU A 89 28.47 12.57 9.26
CA GLU A 89 29.06 11.97 10.46
C GLU A 89 29.36 10.47 10.33
N SER A 90 30.59 10.09 9.97
CA SER A 90 30.97 8.70 9.63
C SER A 90 30.83 7.67 10.77
N ALA A 91 31.15 8.03 12.02
CA ALA A 91 31.17 7.07 13.14
C ALA A 91 29.77 6.74 13.69
N GLY A 92 28.85 7.72 13.71
CA GLY A 92 27.45 7.51 14.11
C GLY A 92 26.62 6.84 13.01
N GLN A 93 26.97 7.11 11.75
CA GLN A 93 26.24 6.64 10.57
C GLN A 93 26.22 5.11 10.44
N LEU A 94 27.33 4.41 10.65
CA LEU A 94 27.33 2.93 10.56
C LEU A 94 26.40 2.28 11.59
N ARG A 95 26.39 2.80 12.82
CA ARG A 95 25.47 2.31 13.87
C ARG A 95 24.02 2.60 13.50
N ALA A 96 23.74 3.81 13.01
CA ALA A 96 22.41 4.19 12.54
C ALA A 96 21.94 3.31 11.38
N VAL A 97 22.80 3.00 10.41
CA VAL A 97 22.50 2.10 9.28
C VAL A 97 22.16 0.69 9.77
N VAL A 98 22.95 0.14 10.69
CA VAL A 98 22.69 -1.21 11.24
C VAL A 98 21.37 -1.24 12.00
N ILE A 99 21.12 -0.26 12.88
CA ILE A 99 19.86 -0.17 13.62
C ILE A 99 18.67 0.02 12.67
N ALA A 100 18.77 0.94 11.72
CA ALA A 100 17.74 1.18 10.71
C ALA A 100 17.48 -0.08 9.88
N GLY A 101 18.52 -0.79 9.46
CA GLY A 101 18.41 -2.04 8.72
C GLY A 101 17.70 -3.13 9.52
N VAL A 102 18.04 -3.31 10.80
CA VAL A 102 17.38 -4.28 11.68
C VAL A 102 15.90 -3.94 11.87
N VAL A 103 15.58 -2.67 12.19
CA VAL A 103 14.20 -2.22 12.38
C VAL A 103 13.40 -2.35 11.09
N LEU A 104 14.00 -2.01 9.94
CA LEU A 104 13.38 -2.15 8.62
C LEU A 104 13.04 -3.60 8.33
N VAL A 105 14.03 -4.51 8.42
CA VAL A 105 13.82 -5.94 8.13
C VAL A 105 12.77 -6.53 9.06
N TRP A 106 12.83 -6.20 10.35
CA TRP A 106 11.85 -6.67 11.33
C TRP A 106 10.44 -6.15 11.03
N SER A 107 10.29 -4.85 10.80
CA SER A 107 8.98 -4.21 10.58
C SER A 107 8.37 -4.62 9.25
N SER A 108 9.17 -4.68 8.17
CA SER A 108 8.72 -5.16 6.87
C SER A 108 8.33 -6.63 6.92
N GLY A 109 9.06 -7.46 7.67
CA GLY A 109 8.69 -8.85 7.90
C GLY A 109 7.34 -8.99 8.61
N ARG A 110 7.10 -8.18 9.66
CA ARG A 110 5.82 -8.13 10.37
C ARG A 110 4.68 -7.60 9.50
N LEU A 111 4.94 -6.58 8.69
CA LEU A 111 3.97 -6.05 7.73
C LEU A 111 3.57 -7.13 6.72
N PHE A 112 4.53 -7.79 6.10
CA PHE A 112 4.27 -8.86 5.15
C PHE A 112 3.49 -10.00 5.79
N GLU A 113 3.88 -10.43 7.00
CA GLU A 113 3.17 -11.47 7.75
C GLU A 113 1.71 -11.08 8.04
N ALA A 114 1.46 -9.83 8.43
CA ALA A 114 0.12 -9.34 8.69
C ALA A 114 -0.76 -9.28 7.42
N VAL A 115 -0.19 -8.86 6.29
CA VAL A 115 -0.90 -8.88 5.00
C VAL A 115 -1.19 -10.33 4.60
N GLN A 116 -0.18 -11.18 4.55
CA GLN A 116 -0.29 -12.61 4.21
C GLN A 116 -1.33 -13.34 5.04
N ARG A 117 -1.28 -13.15 6.37
CA ARG A 117 -2.21 -13.76 7.29
C ARG A 117 -3.64 -13.38 6.97
N THR A 118 -3.88 -12.12 6.58
CA THR A 118 -5.21 -11.67 6.13
C THR A 118 -5.70 -12.48 4.93
N PHE A 119 -4.86 -12.68 3.91
CA PHE A 119 -5.23 -13.50 2.75
C PHE A 119 -5.45 -14.96 3.13
N THR A 120 -4.52 -15.54 3.89
CA THR A 120 -4.57 -16.96 4.28
C THR A 120 -5.80 -17.27 5.16
N GLU A 121 -6.14 -16.40 6.11
CA GLU A 121 -7.33 -16.56 6.97
C GLU A 121 -8.63 -16.38 6.16
N MET A 122 -8.70 -15.41 5.25
CA MET A 122 -9.91 -15.16 4.44
C MET A 122 -10.14 -16.22 3.37
N TYR A 123 -9.07 -16.81 2.85
CA TYR A 123 -9.18 -17.84 1.82
C TYR A 123 -9.11 -19.27 2.38
N ASP A 124 -9.02 -19.44 3.71
CA ASP A 124 -8.88 -20.70 4.44
C ASP A 124 -7.76 -21.58 3.87
N SER A 125 -6.59 -20.98 3.68
CA SER A 125 -5.47 -21.60 2.98
C SER A 125 -4.44 -22.17 3.94
N GLU A 126 -3.72 -23.21 3.52
CA GLU A 126 -2.72 -23.84 4.37
C GLU A 126 -1.55 -22.88 4.69
N PRO A 127 -0.83 -23.04 5.80
CA PRO A 127 0.41 -22.30 6.08
C PRO A 127 1.52 -22.60 5.06
N TYR A 128 2.56 -21.76 5.00
CA TYR A 128 3.70 -21.95 4.10
C TYR A 128 4.37 -23.30 4.31
N ALA A 129 4.61 -24.06 3.23
CA ALA A 129 5.26 -25.36 3.32
C ALA A 129 6.76 -25.24 3.61
N SER A 130 7.38 -24.11 3.25
CA SER A 130 8.81 -23.86 3.49
C SER A 130 9.15 -22.37 3.61
N LEU A 131 10.31 -22.08 4.22
CA LEU A 131 10.87 -20.72 4.26
C LEU A 131 11.20 -20.19 2.85
N VAL A 132 11.55 -21.07 1.92
CA VAL A 132 11.89 -20.70 0.53
C VAL A 132 10.66 -20.19 -0.21
N GLU A 133 9.52 -20.86 -0.07
CA GLU A 133 8.24 -20.41 -0.64
C GLU A 133 7.84 -19.04 -0.08
N LYS A 134 7.96 -18.86 1.24
CA LYS A 134 7.71 -17.57 1.90
C LYS A 134 8.61 -16.47 1.36
N LEU A 135 9.92 -16.72 1.26
CA LEU A 135 10.89 -15.74 0.74
C LEU A 135 10.63 -15.39 -0.72
N ARG A 136 10.28 -16.38 -1.55
CA ARG A 136 9.90 -16.14 -2.95
C ARG A 136 8.72 -15.17 -3.02
N ASP A 137 7.66 -15.41 -2.27
CA ASP A 137 6.45 -14.58 -2.31
C ASP A 137 6.70 -13.17 -1.73
N ILE A 138 7.57 -13.04 -0.72
CA ILE A 138 8.09 -11.74 -0.25
C ILE A 138 8.80 -11.00 -1.38
N VAL A 139 9.75 -11.66 -2.05
CA VAL A 139 10.56 -11.04 -3.10
C VAL A 139 9.70 -10.64 -4.28
N VAL A 140 8.77 -11.49 -4.70
CA VAL A 140 7.84 -11.16 -5.79
C VAL A 140 6.97 -9.97 -5.41
N ALA A 141 6.37 -9.96 -4.21
CA ALA A 141 5.57 -8.82 -3.77
C ALA A 141 6.38 -7.52 -3.68
N ALA A 142 7.58 -7.59 -3.10
CA ALA A 142 8.49 -6.44 -3.01
C ALA A 142 8.90 -5.93 -4.39
N ALA A 143 9.21 -6.83 -5.33
CA ALA A 143 9.55 -6.50 -6.71
C ALA A 143 8.36 -5.89 -7.44
N SER A 144 7.15 -6.43 -7.28
CA SER A 144 5.92 -5.88 -7.85
C SER A 144 5.64 -4.47 -7.34
N ILE A 145 5.79 -4.23 -6.03
CA ILE A 145 5.66 -2.89 -5.45
C ILE A 145 6.73 -1.96 -6.02
N LEU A 146 8.00 -2.38 -6.04
CA LEU A 146 9.10 -1.55 -6.55
C LEU A 146 8.91 -1.16 -8.02
N VAL A 147 8.71 -2.16 -8.89
CA VAL A 147 8.47 -1.95 -10.32
C VAL A 147 7.21 -1.11 -10.53
N GLY A 148 6.16 -1.41 -9.77
CA GLY A 148 4.91 -0.68 -9.81
C GLY A 148 5.05 0.79 -9.43
N THR A 149 5.75 1.10 -8.34
CA THR A 149 6.07 2.46 -7.94
C THR A 149 6.86 3.18 -9.02
N LEU A 150 7.91 2.55 -9.56
CA LEU A 150 8.70 3.14 -10.64
C LEU A 150 7.86 3.45 -11.89
N LEU A 151 6.96 2.52 -12.28
CA LEU A 151 6.07 2.70 -13.42
C LEU A 151 5.06 3.83 -13.18
N VAL A 152 4.41 3.86 -12.01
CA VAL A 152 3.45 4.91 -11.65
C VAL A 152 4.14 6.27 -11.60
N THR A 153 5.34 6.35 -11.02
CA THR A 153 6.13 7.58 -11.00
C THR A 153 6.53 8.01 -12.41
N ALA A 154 7.10 7.11 -13.22
CA ALA A 154 7.50 7.43 -14.59
C ALA A 154 6.30 7.88 -15.45
N LEU A 155 5.16 7.20 -15.30
CA LEU A 155 3.92 7.57 -15.98
C LEU A 155 3.42 8.95 -15.53
N GLY A 156 3.38 9.21 -14.22
CA GLY A 156 2.99 10.50 -13.67
C GLY A 156 3.89 11.64 -14.17
N THR A 157 5.20 11.44 -14.13
CA THR A 157 6.18 12.40 -14.67
C THR A 157 5.97 12.62 -16.16
N TRP A 158 5.81 11.56 -16.95
CA TRP A 158 5.57 11.68 -18.39
C TRP A 158 4.27 12.46 -18.69
N LEU A 159 3.18 12.19 -17.97
CA LEU A 159 1.91 12.90 -18.14
C LEU A 159 2.01 14.39 -17.78
N VAL A 160 2.86 14.77 -16.81
CA VAL A 160 3.05 16.17 -16.40
C VAL A 160 3.96 16.92 -17.37
N TYR A 161 5.07 16.32 -17.82
CA TYR A 161 6.14 17.02 -18.53
C TYR A 161 6.18 16.79 -20.04
N ALA A 162 5.70 15.65 -20.53
CA ALA A 162 5.84 15.32 -21.95
C ALA A 162 4.68 15.84 -22.79
N THR A 163 3.58 16.29 -22.17
CA THR A 163 2.33 16.55 -22.90
C THR A 163 1.60 17.79 -22.37
N ASP A 164 1.47 18.83 -23.19
CA ASP A 164 0.58 19.98 -22.95
C ASP A 164 -0.88 19.71 -23.36
N GLU A 165 -1.13 18.50 -23.87
CA GLU A 165 -2.41 18.08 -24.41
C GLU A 165 -3.46 17.86 -23.32
N TRP A 166 -4.53 18.68 -23.35
CA TRP A 166 -5.60 18.65 -22.35
C TRP A 166 -6.30 17.28 -22.25
N PHE A 167 -6.37 16.51 -23.34
CA PHE A 167 -7.05 15.21 -23.35
C PHE A 167 -6.25 14.12 -22.60
N LEU A 168 -4.91 14.22 -22.54
CA LEU A 168 -4.08 13.29 -21.77
C LEU A 168 -4.22 13.51 -20.27
N ARG A 169 -4.49 14.75 -19.84
CA ARG A 169 -4.86 15.05 -18.44
C ARG A 169 -6.19 14.40 -18.04
N LEU A 170 -7.12 14.23 -18.99
CA LEU A 170 -8.38 13.53 -18.75
C LEU A 170 -8.20 12.00 -18.65
N LEU A 171 -7.21 11.45 -19.37
CA LEU A 171 -6.86 10.03 -19.33
C LEU A 171 -5.90 9.65 -18.19
N ALA A 172 -5.25 10.63 -17.56
CA ALA A 172 -4.28 10.39 -16.49
C ALA A 172 -4.89 9.61 -15.29
N PRO A 173 -6.05 10.00 -14.71
CA PRO A 173 -6.61 9.26 -13.57
C PRO A 173 -6.96 7.78 -13.87
N PRO A 174 -7.66 7.42 -14.95
CA PRO A 174 -7.94 6.02 -15.24
C PRO A 174 -6.66 5.24 -15.57
N LEU A 175 -5.67 5.85 -16.22
CA LEU A 175 -4.41 5.18 -16.52
C LEU A 175 -3.59 4.92 -15.26
N LEU A 176 -3.56 5.86 -14.31
CA LEU A 176 -2.96 5.67 -12.98
C LEU A 176 -3.68 4.57 -12.20
N LEU A 177 -5.02 4.52 -12.27
CA LEU A 177 -5.80 3.47 -11.62
C LEU A 177 -5.47 2.08 -12.20
N VAL A 178 -5.38 1.96 -13.53
CA VAL A 178 -4.99 0.71 -14.20
C VAL A 178 -3.56 0.33 -13.82
N ALA A 179 -2.62 1.27 -13.89
CA ALA A 179 -1.23 1.03 -13.51
C ALA A 179 -1.16 0.50 -12.06
N LEU A 180 -1.84 1.17 -11.13
CA LEU A 180 -1.84 0.78 -9.72
C LEU A 180 -2.56 -0.56 -9.48
N THR A 181 -3.60 -0.86 -10.24
CA THR A 181 -4.24 -2.19 -10.22
C THR A 181 -3.23 -3.28 -10.60
N LEU A 182 -2.43 -3.06 -11.64
CA LEU A 182 -1.37 -3.99 -12.04
C LEU A 182 -0.27 -4.14 -10.99
N VAL A 183 0.01 -3.09 -10.20
CA VAL A 183 0.94 -3.16 -9.07
C VAL A 183 0.42 -4.09 -7.97
N PHE A 184 -0.87 -3.99 -7.64
CA PHE A 184 -1.46 -4.78 -6.56
C PHE A 184 -1.90 -6.18 -6.98
N LEU A 185 -2.16 -6.40 -8.28
CA LEU A 185 -2.66 -7.67 -8.80
C LEU A 185 -1.83 -8.91 -8.40
N PRO A 186 -0.48 -8.90 -8.45
CA PRO A 186 0.33 -10.04 -8.01
C PRO A 186 0.07 -10.43 -6.55
N MET A 187 -0.22 -9.47 -5.66
CA MET A 187 -0.54 -9.77 -4.27
C MET A 187 -1.87 -10.52 -4.17
N TYR A 188 -2.89 -10.07 -4.89
CA TYR A 188 -4.22 -10.70 -4.92
C TYR A 188 -4.24 -12.05 -5.64
N TYR A 189 -3.26 -12.32 -6.51
CA TYR A 189 -3.12 -13.58 -7.22
C TYR A 189 -2.28 -14.61 -6.44
N LEU A 190 -1.20 -14.17 -5.79
CA LEU A 190 -0.23 -15.08 -5.16
C LEU A 190 -0.52 -15.34 -3.68
N PHE A 191 -0.96 -14.33 -2.92
CA PHE A 191 -1.13 -14.45 -1.47
C PHE A 191 -2.28 -15.34 -1.01
N PRO A 192 -3.37 -15.54 -1.78
CA PRO A 192 -4.38 -16.53 -1.44
C PRO A 192 -3.82 -17.94 -1.30
N ARG A 193 -2.69 -18.28 -1.96
CA ARG A 193 -2.06 -19.61 -1.90
C ARG A 193 -2.99 -20.79 -2.17
N LYS A 194 -4.03 -20.53 -2.94
CA LYS A 194 -4.92 -21.51 -3.56
C LYS A 194 -5.15 -21.10 -5.02
N PRO A 195 -5.69 -21.98 -5.87
CA PRO A 195 -6.01 -21.61 -7.25
C PRO A 195 -7.01 -20.43 -7.25
N VAL A 196 -6.54 -19.28 -7.71
CA VAL A 196 -7.35 -18.09 -7.95
C VAL A 196 -7.06 -17.65 -9.37
N SER A 197 -8.10 -17.48 -10.17
CA SER A 197 -7.99 -16.98 -11.54
C SER A 197 -7.70 -15.48 -11.54
N LEU A 198 -7.16 -14.95 -12.64
CA LEU A 198 -6.94 -13.51 -12.77
C LEU A 198 -8.27 -12.72 -12.68
N ARG A 199 -9.38 -13.31 -13.13
CA ARG A 199 -10.70 -12.68 -13.06
C ARG A 199 -11.18 -12.50 -11.62
N GLU A 200 -10.88 -13.45 -10.74
CA GLU A 200 -11.19 -13.38 -9.32
C GLU A 200 -10.26 -12.43 -8.56
N ALA A 201 -9.00 -12.28 -9.00
CA ALA A 201 -8.03 -11.42 -8.32
C ALA A 201 -8.22 -9.91 -8.63
N VAL A 202 -8.61 -9.57 -9.86
CA VAL A 202 -8.70 -8.19 -10.36
C VAL A 202 -9.63 -7.27 -9.55
N PRO A 203 -10.85 -7.67 -9.15
CA PRO A 203 -11.78 -6.76 -8.45
C PRO A 203 -11.19 -6.17 -7.16
N GLY A 204 -10.54 -7.00 -6.34
CA GLY A 204 -9.89 -6.60 -5.09
C GLY A 204 -8.65 -5.74 -5.33
N ALA A 205 -7.86 -6.06 -6.36
CA ALA A 205 -6.71 -5.24 -6.76
C ALA A 205 -7.15 -3.85 -7.24
N ALA A 206 -8.21 -3.78 -8.05
CA ALA A 206 -8.79 -2.54 -8.55
C ALA A 206 -9.43 -1.72 -7.43
N PHE A 207 -10.12 -2.39 -6.49
CA PHE A 207 -10.64 -1.77 -5.28
C PHE A 207 -9.52 -1.14 -4.45
N ALA A 208 -8.43 -1.88 -4.21
CA ALA A 208 -7.30 -1.36 -3.45
C ALA A 208 -6.63 -0.17 -4.14
N ALA A 209 -6.50 -0.22 -5.47
CA ALA A 209 -6.01 0.89 -6.28
C ALA A 209 -6.94 2.12 -6.17
N ALA A 210 -8.25 1.93 -6.21
CA ALA A 210 -9.22 3.01 -6.06
C ALA A 210 -9.14 3.66 -4.68
N VAL A 211 -9.11 2.86 -3.60
CA VAL A 211 -8.95 3.36 -2.22
C VAL A 211 -7.63 4.13 -2.09
N TRP A 212 -6.55 3.63 -2.66
CA TRP A 212 -5.26 4.34 -2.67
C TRP A 212 -5.37 5.70 -3.35
N VAL A 213 -5.87 5.77 -4.58
CA VAL A 213 -6.00 7.02 -5.34
C VAL A 213 -6.90 8.02 -4.60
N VAL A 214 -8.08 7.59 -4.17
CA VAL A 214 -9.02 8.44 -3.42
C VAL A 214 -8.37 8.93 -2.13
N SER A 215 -7.71 8.05 -1.37
CA SER A 215 -7.04 8.44 -0.13
C SER A 215 -5.91 9.43 -0.36
N ALA A 216 -5.14 9.30 -1.44
CA ALA A 216 -4.06 10.22 -1.79
C ALA A 216 -4.61 11.61 -2.15
N ILE A 217 -5.72 11.67 -2.91
CA ILE A 217 -6.40 12.93 -3.22
C ILE A 217 -6.94 13.58 -1.94
N SER A 218 -7.66 12.81 -1.11
CA SER A 218 -8.19 13.31 0.17
C SER A 218 -7.08 13.82 1.09
N PHE A 219 -5.96 13.09 1.16
CA PHE A 219 -4.79 13.46 1.93
C PHE A 219 -4.16 14.75 1.41
N SER A 220 -3.97 14.88 0.10
CA SER A 220 -3.39 16.08 -0.53
C SER A 220 -4.26 17.31 -0.30
N LEU A 221 -5.58 17.19 -0.40
CA LEU A 221 -6.53 18.28 -0.13
C LEU A 221 -6.54 18.69 1.34
N TYR A 222 -6.47 17.72 2.26
CA TYR A 222 -6.38 18.01 3.69
C TYR A 222 -5.04 18.69 4.00
N ALA A 223 -3.93 18.14 3.54
CA ALA A 223 -2.59 18.67 3.80
C ALA A 223 -2.39 20.10 3.27
N SER A 224 -3.06 20.49 2.18
CA SER A 224 -2.98 21.85 1.64
C SER A 224 -3.84 22.89 2.39
N THR A 225 -4.76 22.44 3.25
CA THR A 225 -5.72 23.32 3.96
C THR A 225 -5.59 23.24 5.47
N ALA A 226 -4.87 22.25 6.00
CA ALA A 226 -4.82 21.94 7.42
C ALA A 226 -3.83 22.85 8.16
N GLU A 227 -4.35 23.91 8.77
CA GLU A 227 -3.62 24.72 9.77
C GLU A 227 -3.12 23.86 10.95
N SER A 228 -3.78 22.74 11.26
CA SER A 228 -3.36 21.81 12.32
C SER A 228 -2.01 21.15 12.06
N VAL A 229 -1.64 20.90 10.79
CA VAL A 229 -0.32 20.37 10.43
C VAL A 229 0.75 21.43 10.74
N GLU A 230 0.44 22.70 10.53
CA GLU A 230 1.33 23.83 10.84
C GLU A 230 1.41 24.07 12.36
N LEU A 231 0.28 23.97 13.08
CA LEU A 231 0.19 24.20 14.52
C LEU A 231 0.91 23.13 15.36
N TYR A 232 0.80 21.85 14.98
CA TYR A 232 1.41 20.73 15.69
C TYR A 232 2.75 20.25 15.09
N GLY A 233 3.19 20.88 13.99
CA GLY A 233 4.45 20.58 13.30
C GLY A 233 4.64 19.10 13.00
N VAL A 234 5.79 18.54 13.36
CA VAL A 234 6.15 17.13 13.11
C VAL A 234 5.13 16.15 13.67
N ALA A 235 4.55 16.42 14.85
CA ALA A 235 3.56 15.54 15.45
C ALA A 235 2.26 15.49 14.62
N GLY A 236 1.82 16.64 14.10
CA GLY A 236 0.68 16.73 13.19
C GLY A 236 0.93 15.94 11.90
N GLY A 237 2.12 16.08 11.31
CA GLY A 237 2.53 15.32 10.13
C GLY A 237 2.56 13.80 10.36
N VAL A 238 3.08 13.35 11.51
CA VAL A 238 3.10 11.93 11.88
C VAL A 238 1.69 11.36 12.06
N LEU A 239 0.80 12.06 12.77
CA LEU A 239 -0.59 11.62 12.97
C LEU A 239 -1.35 11.57 11.65
N LEU A 240 -1.14 12.56 10.78
CA LEU A 240 -1.75 12.60 9.46
C LEU A 240 -1.25 11.43 8.59
N LEU A 241 0.06 11.17 8.56
CA LEU A 241 0.65 10.05 7.83
C LEU A 241 0.13 8.70 8.35
N LEU A 242 0.09 8.49 9.66
CA LEU A 242 -0.47 7.27 10.27
C LEU A 242 -1.93 7.06 9.89
N SER A 243 -2.72 8.13 9.84
CA SER A 243 -4.13 8.09 9.43
C SER A 243 -4.28 7.68 7.96
N TRP A 244 -3.40 8.19 7.09
CA TRP A 244 -3.37 7.77 5.69
C TRP A 244 -2.97 6.30 5.53
N MET A 245 -1.92 5.87 6.23
CA MET A 245 -1.49 4.47 6.22
C MET A 245 -2.57 3.54 6.77
N TYR A 246 -3.38 3.99 7.72
CA TYR A 246 -4.55 3.26 8.20
C TYR A 246 -5.60 3.09 7.10
N VAL A 247 -5.95 4.15 6.37
CA VAL A 247 -6.91 4.09 5.26
C VAL A 247 -6.42 3.16 4.15
N VAL A 248 -5.15 3.29 3.76
CA VAL A 248 -4.51 2.38 2.80
C VAL A 248 -4.48 0.94 3.35
N GLY A 249 -4.21 0.78 4.64
CA GLY A 249 -4.21 -0.51 5.33
C GLY A 249 -5.57 -1.21 5.32
N LEU A 250 -6.68 -0.46 5.27
CA LEU A 250 -8.03 -1.03 5.10
C LEU A 250 -8.24 -1.60 3.70
N ALA A 251 -7.56 -1.06 2.69
CA ALA A 251 -7.76 -1.42 1.29
C ALA A 251 -7.47 -2.90 1.02
N PHE A 252 -6.41 -3.44 1.62
CA PHE A 252 -5.97 -4.83 1.37
C PHE A 252 -6.94 -5.87 1.97
N PRO A 253 -7.29 -5.84 3.28
CA PRO A 253 -8.26 -6.78 3.84
C PRO A 253 -9.64 -6.66 3.19
N LEU A 254 -10.10 -5.43 2.92
CA LEU A 254 -11.40 -5.22 2.29
C LEU A 254 -11.44 -5.72 0.85
N GLY A 255 -10.40 -5.49 0.06
CA GLY A 255 -10.30 -6.06 -1.29
C GLY A 255 -10.20 -7.59 -1.27
N THR A 256 -9.58 -8.16 -0.23
CA THR A 256 -9.50 -9.63 -0.06
C THR A 256 -10.88 -10.21 0.21
N ILE A 257 -11.64 -9.59 1.13
CA ILE A 257 -13.03 -9.98 1.43
C ILE A 257 -13.91 -9.82 0.18
N LEU A 258 -13.74 -8.73 -0.57
CA LEU A 258 -14.47 -8.51 -1.82
C LEU A 258 -14.28 -9.66 -2.80
N ASN A 259 -13.04 -10.09 -3.02
CA ASN A 259 -12.75 -11.22 -3.91
C ASN A 259 -13.29 -12.54 -3.36
N ALA A 260 -13.16 -12.79 -2.06
CA ALA A 260 -13.66 -14.02 -1.45
C ALA A 260 -15.18 -14.13 -1.56
N VAL A 261 -15.92 -13.04 -1.30
CA VAL A 261 -17.39 -12.98 -1.43
C VAL A 261 -17.80 -13.15 -2.90
N ALA A 262 -17.08 -12.52 -3.83
CA ALA A 262 -17.39 -12.64 -5.25
C ALA A 262 -17.15 -14.05 -5.80
N ALA A 263 -16.09 -14.73 -5.35
CA ALA A 263 -15.78 -16.09 -5.77
C ALA A 263 -16.80 -17.12 -5.26
N GLU A 264 -17.30 -16.97 -4.02
CA GLU A 264 -18.35 -17.85 -3.48
C GLU A 264 -19.66 -17.71 -4.29
N ALA A 265 -20.03 -16.47 -4.63
CA ALA A 265 -21.23 -16.22 -5.43
C ALA A 265 -21.16 -16.80 -6.85
N ASP A 266 -19.98 -16.88 -7.45
CA ASP A 266 -19.78 -17.47 -8.79
C ASP A 266 -19.85 -19.01 -8.73
N HIS A 267 -19.29 -19.62 -7.67
CA HIS A 267 -19.34 -21.06 -7.45
C HIS A 267 -20.77 -21.60 -7.31
N ASP A 268 -21.65 -20.85 -6.64
CA ASP A 268 -23.07 -21.21 -6.47
C ASP A 268 -23.87 -21.14 -7.79
N LEU A 269 -23.39 -20.39 -8.80
CA LEU A 269 -24.02 -20.32 -10.12
C LEU A 269 -23.63 -21.49 -11.04
N GLU A 270 -22.43 -22.05 -10.86
CA GLU A 270 -21.92 -23.16 -11.67
C GLU A 270 -22.34 -24.55 -11.17
N ALA A 271 -22.86 -24.65 -9.95
CA ALA A 271 -23.41 -25.89 -9.38
C ALA A 271 -24.95 -25.83 -9.29
N PRO A 272 -25.70 -25.90 -10.41
CA PRO A 272 -27.12 -26.16 -10.34
C PRO A 272 -27.34 -27.63 -9.93
N ASP A 273 -28.14 -27.85 -8.88
CA ASP A 273 -28.65 -29.15 -8.42
C ASP A 273 -29.09 -30.09 -9.56
#